data_AF-A0A2G3L854-F1
#
_entry.id   AF-A0A2G3L854-F1
#
_cell.length_a   1.000
_cell.length_b   1.000
_cell.length_c   1.000
_cell.angle_alpha   90.00
_cell.angle_beta   90.00
_cell.angle_gamma   90.00
#
_symmetry.space_group_name_H-M   'P 1'
#
loop_
_entity.id
_entity.type
_entity.pdbx_description
1 polymer ?
#
loop_
_entity_poly.entity_id
_entity_poly.type
_entity_poly.pdbx_seq_one_letter_code
_entity_poly.pdbx_strand_id
1 'polypeptide(L)'
;MAWKQFPYPDEAYVYTPQTLEAAWARLHAGDVEPFPTHPALVQAWLAFHAGDFERAVKLGLAVGVPGYAVAHKATCIYATHLEVDDSRKLDMYEEVAERCERQQSEQPDNPAGYYWHAYSLGRYALGTSVVKALAQGMGARVRNSLDRTMTVAPMHAEAHIAFGIYHTEIIDKVGAMIGGLTYGANKEDGYQHFKTALALTPYSALAHSEYARALNMLDGKKKLAEALALYEKAAECEALDAKERLEVEAAIDELKG
;
A
#
# COMPACT_ATOMS: atom_id res chain seq x y z
N MET A 1 4.26 3.78 22.98
CA MET A 1 5.42 2.86 22.94
C MET A 1 6.32 3.27 21.80
N ALA A 2 7.64 3.02 21.90
CA ALA A 2 8.57 3.26 20.80
C ALA A 2 8.25 2.34 19.60
N TRP A 3 8.50 2.81 18.38
CA TRP A 3 8.29 2.00 17.18
C TRP A 3 9.34 0.89 17.11
N LYS A 4 8.94 -0.31 16.68
CA LYS A 4 9.89 -1.39 16.42
C LYS A 4 10.83 -1.00 15.28
N GLN A 5 12.09 -1.40 15.43
CA GLN A 5 13.10 -1.21 14.40
C GLN A 5 12.88 -2.17 13.24
N PHE A 6 13.22 -1.74 12.03
CA PHE A 6 13.25 -2.58 10.85
C PHE A 6 14.25 -3.75 11.05
N PRO A 7 13.82 -5.01 10.92
CA PRO A 7 14.63 -6.16 11.35
C PRO A 7 15.68 -6.63 10.33
N TYR A 8 15.73 -6.05 9.12
CA TYR A 8 16.63 -6.47 8.04
C TYR A 8 17.54 -5.35 7.54
N PRO A 9 18.31 -4.67 8.42
CA PRO A 9 19.16 -3.56 7.99
C PRO A 9 20.18 -4.01 6.94
N ASP A 10 20.32 -3.23 5.88
CA ASP A 10 21.28 -3.46 4.79
C ASP A 10 21.86 -2.11 4.34
N GLU A 11 23.18 -2.05 4.09
CA GLU A 11 23.84 -0.85 3.59
C GLU A 11 23.31 -0.43 2.21
N ALA A 12 22.77 -1.37 1.42
CA ALA A 12 22.13 -1.11 0.14
C ALA A 12 20.90 -0.20 0.24
N TYR A 13 20.25 -0.16 1.41
CA TYR A 13 19.06 0.68 1.67
C TYR A 13 19.43 2.09 2.18
N VAL A 14 20.70 2.33 2.47
CA VAL A 14 21.20 3.59 3.02
C VAL A 14 21.67 4.51 1.89
N TYR A 15 20.74 5.28 1.35
CA TYR A 15 21.05 6.23 0.30
C TYR A 15 21.70 7.53 0.82
N THR A 16 22.41 8.21 -0.09
CA THR A 16 22.70 9.64 -0.04
C THR A 16 21.62 10.43 -0.81
N PRO A 17 21.50 11.76 -0.66
CA PRO A 17 20.59 12.55 -1.48
C PRO A 17 20.76 12.30 -2.99
N GLN A 18 21.99 12.22 -3.47
CA GLN A 18 22.31 12.03 -4.89
C GLN A 18 21.91 10.63 -5.39
N THR A 19 22.22 9.58 -4.61
CA THR A 19 21.86 8.21 -4.97
C THR A 19 20.36 7.95 -4.83
N LEU A 20 19.69 8.61 -3.88
CA LEU A 20 18.23 8.56 -3.75
C LEU A 20 17.56 9.18 -4.98
N GLU A 21 17.99 10.37 -5.40
CA GLU A 21 17.46 11.02 -6.61
C GLU A 21 17.64 10.14 -7.85
N ALA A 22 18.80 9.49 -7.99
CA ALA A 22 19.06 8.57 -9.09
C ALA A 22 18.17 7.30 -9.06
N ALA A 23 17.84 6.79 -7.87
CA ALA A 23 16.99 5.61 -7.69
C ALA A 23 15.49 5.93 -7.67
N TRP A 24 15.12 7.21 -7.57
CA TRP A 24 13.76 7.66 -7.26
C TRP A 24 12.69 7.08 -8.18
N ALA A 25 12.92 7.14 -9.49
CA ALA A 25 11.96 6.64 -10.47
C ALA A 25 11.63 5.15 -10.30
N ARG A 26 12.58 4.33 -9.82
CA ARG A 26 12.37 2.90 -9.55
C ARG A 26 11.71 2.67 -8.19
N LEU A 27 12.09 3.41 -7.16
CA LEU A 27 11.50 3.31 -5.81
C LEU A 27 10.04 3.80 -5.76
N HIS A 28 9.70 4.75 -6.64
CA HIS A 28 8.39 5.40 -6.72
C HIS A 28 7.63 5.09 -8.02
N ALA A 29 8.02 4.05 -8.75
CA ALA A 29 7.24 3.59 -9.90
C ALA A 29 5.82 3.14 -9.53
N GLY A 30 5.62 2.68 -8.28
CA GLY A 30 4.35 2.18 -7.78
C GLY A 30 3.35 3.27 -7.39
N ASP A 31 3.85 4.39 -6.84
CA ASP A 31 3.04 5.49 -6.30
C ASP A 31 3.17 6.81 -7.07
N VAL A 32 4.09 6.86 -8.04
CA VAL A 32 4.41 8.02 -8.88
C VAL A 32 4.70 9.29 -8.07
N GLU A 33 5.20 9.16 -6.84
CA GLU A 33 5.56 10.30 -6.00
C GLU A 33 6.67 11.12 -6.69
N PRO A 34 6.56 12.45 -6.78
CA PRO A 34 7.61 13.29 -7.34
C PRO A 34 8.78 13.45 -6.36
N PHE A 35 10.00 13.59 -6.89
CA PHE A 35 11.16 13.86 -6.04
C PHE A 35 10.97 15.18 -5.27
N PRO A 36 11.18 15.20 -3.93
CA PRO A 36 10.90 16.38 -3.13
C PRO A 36 11.88 17.51 -3.40
N THR A 37 11.37 18.75 -3.45
CA THR A 37 12.22 19.95 -3.57
C THR A 37 12.69 20.49 -2.22
N HIS A 38 12.01 20.13 -1.12
CA HIS A 38 12.34 20.59 0.22
C HIS A 38 13.42 19.69 0.86
N PRO A 39 14.57 20.21 1.33
CA PRO A 39 15.67 19.39 1.87
C PRO A 39 15.27 18.48 3.03
N ALA A 40 14.39 18.95 3.92
CA ALA A 40 13.90 18.12 5.04
C ALA A 40 13.07 16.91 4.56
N LEU A 41 12.39 17.01 3.41
CA LEU A 41 11.65 15.88 2.83
C LEU A 41 12.59 14.87 2.19
N VAL A 42 13.70 15.31 1.59
CA VAL A 42 14.78 14.40 1.16
C VAL A 42 15.26 13.57 2.36
N GLN A 43 15.48 14.21 3.52
CA GLN A 43 15.87 13.50 4.75
C GLN A 43 14.79 12.54 5.26
N ALA A 44 13.51 12.90 5.13
CA ALA A 44 12.40 12.04 5.51
C ALA A 44 12.36 10.77 4.63
N TRP A 45 12.54 10.93 3.32
CA TRP A 45 12.57 9.81 2.37
C TRP A 45 13.81 8.93 2.54
N LEU A 46 14.98 9.51 2.82
CA LEU A 46 16.17 8.73 3.21
C LEU A 46 15.89 7.85 4.43
N ALA A 47 15.25 8.41 5.46
CA ALA A 47 14.87 7.64 6.64
C ALA A 47 13.85 6.53 6.30
N PHE A 48 12.86 6.83 5.45
CA PHE A 48 11.86 5.84 5.01
C PHE A 48 12.51 4.65 4.31
N HIS A 49 13.34 4.89 3.29
CA HIS A 49 13.95 3.81 2.51
C HIS A 49 14.93 2.97 3.34
N ALA A 50 15.60 3.57 4.33
CA ALA A 50 16.45 2.85 5.27
C ALA A 50 15.67 2.10 6.38
N GLY A 51 14.35 2.20 6.43
CA GLY A 51 13.50 1.53 7.43
C GLY A 51 13.38 2.26 8.77
N ASP A 52 13.90 3.49 8.89
CA ASP A 52 13.69 4.37 10.03
C ASP A 52 12.34 5.10 9.91
N PHE A 53 11.26 4.32 9.96
CA PHE A 53 9.90 4.80 9.72
C PHE A 53 9.47 5.86 10.74
N GLU A 54 9.85 5.73 12.01
CA GLU A 54 9.49 6.72 13.03
C GLU A 54 10.13 8.08 12.74
N ARG A 55 11.40 8.10 12.32
CA ARG A 55 12.07 9.34 11.91
C ARG A 55 11.47 9.90 10.62
N ALA A 56 11.14 9.06 9.65
CA ALA A 56 10.49 9.49 8.42
C ALA A 56 9.16 10.22 8.71
N VAL A 57 8.34 9.67 9.61
CA VAL A 57 7.09 10.32 10.07
C VAL A 57 7.38 11.66 10.74
N LYS A 58 8.31 11.71 11.69
CA LYS A 58 8.64 12.96 12.41
C LYS A 58 9.12 14.05 11.46
N LEU A 59 10.01 13.72 10.52
CA LEU A 59 10.55 14.67 9.55
C LEU A 59 9.47 15.14 8.56
N GLY A 60 8.64 14.23 8.04
CA GLY A 60 7.54 14.57 7.14
C GLY A 60 6.51 15.49 7.80
N LEU A 61 6.05 15.12 9.00
CA LEU A 61 5.06 15.91 9.75
C LEU A 61 5.57 17.30 10.13
N ALA A 62 6.87 17.45 10.42
CA ALA A 62 7.46 18.75 10.74
C ALA A 62 7.40 19.75 9.58
N VAL A 63 7.30 19.28 8.33
CA VAL A 63 7.14 20.14 7.13
C VAL A 63 5.68 20.55 6.91
N GLY A 64 4.72 19.82 7.49
CA GLY A 64 3.28 20.02 7.27
C GLY A 64 2.76 19.23 6.06
N VAL A 65 1.69 19.71 5.42
CA VAL A 65 1.00 19.00 4.32
C VAL A 65 1.94 18.53 3.19
N PRO A 66 2.97 19.28 2.76
CA PRO A 66 3.93 18.78 1.77
C PRO A 66 4.71 17.52 2.20
N GLY A 67 4.83 17.26 3.50
CA GLY A 67 5.47 16.05 4.03
C GLY A 67 4.52 14.93 4.41
N TYR A 68 3.23 15.04 4.09
CA TYR A 68 2.25 14.03 4.46
C TYR A 68 2.45 12.72 3.68
N ALA A 69 2.85 12.75 2.41
CA ALA A 69 3.06 11.52 1.62
C ALA A 69 4.05 10.54 2.29
N VAL A 70 5.26 11.02 2.64
CA VAL A 70 6.26 10.20 3.36
C VAL A 70 5.79 9.77 4.74
N ALA A 71 5.09 10.66 5.46
CA ALA A 71 4.59 10.34 6.80
C ALA A 71 3.47 9.28 6.76
N HIS A 72 2.56 9.36 5.79
CA HIS A 72 1.49 8.38 5.58
C HIS A 72 2.07 7.04 5.18
N LYS A 73 2.96 7.02 4.19
CA LYS A 73 3.63 5.79 3.72
C LYS A 73 4.40 5.12 4.86
N ALA A 74 5.23 5.85 5.59
CA ALA A 74 5.98 5.32 6.73
C ALA A 74 5.06 4.74 7.83
N THR A 75 3.97 5.44 8.17
CA THR A 75 2.99 4.98 9.17
C THR A 75 2.30 3.69 8.72
N CYS A 76 1.81 3.68 7.48
CA CYS A 76 1.07 2.56 6.92
C CYS A 76 1.92 1.30 6.73
N ILE A 77 3.17 1.44 6.27
CA ILE A 77 4.10 0.31 6.12
C ILE A 77 4.49 -0.23 7.50
N TYR A 78 4.81 0.64 8.47
CA TYR A 78 5.08 0.22 9.84
C TYR A 78 3.89 -0.54 10.46
N ALA A 79 2.67 0.03 10.39
CA ALA A 79 1.47 -0.59 10.93
C ALA A 79 1.19 -1.96 10.29
N THR A 80 1.48 -2.09 9.00
CA THR A 80 1.26 -3.32 8.24
C THR A 80 2.20 -4.45 8.64
N HIS A 81 3.48 -4.15 8.74
CA HIS A 81 4.51 -5.19 8.78
C HIS A 81 5.19 -5.34 10.15
N LEU A 82 5.17 -4.30 10.99
CA LEU A 82 6.02 -4.25 12.20
C LEU A 82 5.23 -4.07 13.49
N GLU A 83 4.14 -3.31 13.47
CA GLU A 83 3.25 -3.21 14.63
C GLU A 83 2.55 -4.57 14.88
N VAL A 84 2.43 -4.96 16.15
CA VAL A 84 1.82 -6.24 16.53
C VAL A 84 0.60 -6.06 17.43
N ASP A 85 0.41 -4.89 18.01
CA ASP A 85 -0.81 -4.56 18.72
C ASP A 85 -1.88 -4.11 17.72
N ASP A 86 -2.94 -4.89 17.59
CA ASP A 86 -3.98 -4.64 16.59
C ASP A 86 -4.76 -3.34 16.87
N SER A 87 -4.95 -2.95 18.13
CA SER A 87 -5.59 -1.67 18.45
C SER A 87 -4.73 -0.51 17.92
N ARG A 88 -3.42 -0.56 18.16
CA ARG A 88 -2.49 0.48 17.68
C ARG A 88 -2.40 0.53 16.17
N LYS A 89 -2.52 -0.61 15.47
CA LYS A 89 -2.61 -0.60 14.00
C LYS A 89 -3.83 0.19 13.52
N LEU A 90 -4.99 -0.06 14.13
CA LEU A 90 -6.24 0.62 13.78
C LEU A 90 -6.14 2.12 14.04
N ASP A 91 -5.61 2.53 15.21
CA ASP A 91 -5.38 3.93 15.54
C ASP A 91 -4.48 4.61 14.49
N MET A 92 -3.38 3.94 14.09
CA MET A 92 -2.47 4.46 13.06
C MET A 92 -3.13 4.64 11.69
N TYR A 93 -3.99 3.71 11.28
CA TYR A 93 -4.74 3.86 10.03
C TYR A 93 -5.76 4.99 10.11
N GLU A 94 -6.46 5.14 11.23
CA GLU A 94 -7.40 6.24 11.45
C GLU A 94 -6.68 7.60 11.40
N GLU A 95 -5.55 7.75 12.09
CA GLU A 95 -4.72 8.96 12.06
C GLU A 95 -4.21 9.34 10.66
N VAL A 96 -3.92 8.34 9.81
CA VAL A 96 -3.56 8.58 8.41
C VAL A 96 -4.78 8.99 7.60
N ALA A 97 -5.92 8.32 7.77
CA ALA A 97 -7.15 8.66 7.05
C ALA A 97 -7.58 10.10 7.34
N GLU A 98 -7.57 10.53 8.60
CA GLU A 98 -7.90 11.91 9.00
C GLU A 98 -6.95 12.95 8.39
N ARG A 99 -5.63 12.70 8.43
CA ARG A 99 -4.64 13.60 7.81
C ARG A 99 -4.80 13.67 6.29
N CYS A 100 -5.17 12.57 5.66
CA CYS A 100 -5.43 12.54 4.22
C CYS A 100 -6.59 13.46 3.84
N GLU A 101 -7.66 13.55 4.61
CA GLU A 101 -8.78 14.47 4.31
C GLU A 101 -8.30 15.92 4.24
N ARG A 102 -7.40 16.32 5.14
CA ARG A 102 -6.72 17.62 5.06
C ARG A 102 -5.85 17.75 3.80
N GLN A 103 -5.06 16.73 3.47
CA GLN A 103 -4.22 16.75 2.25
C GLN A 103 -5.06 16.89 0.99
N GLN A 104 -6.18 16.17 0.89
CA GLN A 104 -7.09 16.24 -0.25
C GLN A 104 -7.70 17.64 -0.42
N SER A 105 -7.95 18.34 0.69
CA SER A 105 -8.43 19.74 0.68
C SER A 105 -7.35 20.72 0.23
N GLU A 106 -6.12 20.60 0.74
CA GLU A 106 -5.04 21.56 0.49
C GLU A 106 -4.24 21.26 -0.79
N GLN A 107 -4.26 20.02 -1.25
CA GLN A 107 -3.53 19.51 -2.42
C GLN A 107 -4.42 18.59 -3.27
N PRO A 108 -5.52 19.10 -3.87
CA PRO A 108 -6.52 18.28 -4.57
C PRO A 108 -6.01 17.57 -5.84
N ASP A 109 -4.83 17.95 -6.33
CA ASP A 109 -4.18 17.34 -7.49
C ASP A 109 -3.03 16.40 -7.11
N ASN A 110 -2.76 16.21 -5.80
CA ASN A 110 -1.76 15.27 -5.33
C ASN A 110 -2.39 13.88 -5.11
N PRO A 111 -1.99 12.83 -5.87
CA PRO A 111 -2.55 11.48 -5.72
C PRO A 111 -2.34 10.90 -4.32
N ALA A 112 -1.24 11.24 -3.64
CA ALA A 112 -0.88 10.63 -2.36
C ALA A 112 -1.96 10.82 -1.28
N GLY A 113 -2.63 11.98 -1.26
CA GLY A 113 -3.70 12.26 -0.30
C GLY A 113 -4.92 11.36 -0.51
N TYR A 114 -5.19 10.91 -1.74
CA TYR A 114 -6.29 10.01 -2.04
C TYR A 114 -5.89 8.54 -1.90
N TYR A 115 -4.69 8.18 -2.38
CA TYR A 115 -4.19 6.81 -2.29
C TYR A 115 -4.05 6.36 -0.84
N TRP A 116 -3.38 7.16 0.00
CA TRP A 116 -3.16 6.79 1.40
C TRP A 116 -4.45 6.81 2.23
N HIS A 117 -5.46 7.59 1.83
CA HIS A 117 -6.81 7.52 2.41
C HIS A 117 -7.49 6.19 2.07
N ALA A 118 -7.44 5.77 0.81
CA ALA A 118 -7.98 4.47 0.40
C ALA A 118 -7.26 3.30 1.10
N TYR A 119 -5.92 3.36 1.14
CA TYR A 119 -5.09 2.35 1.80
C TYR A 119 -5.46 2.23 3.28
N SER A 120 -5.42 3.34 4.02
CA SER A 120 -5.67 3.34 5.47
C SER A 120 -7.08 2.85 5.81
N LEU A 121 -8.12 3.35 5.13
CA LEU A 121 -9.49 2.87 5.32
C LEU A 121 -9.65 1.39 4.97
N GLY A 122 -9.04 0.93 3.87
CA GLY A 122 -9.06 -0.48 3.47
C GLY A 122 -8.41 -1.38 4.52
N ARG A 123 -7.24 -1.00 5.04
CA ARG A 123 -6.54 -1.75 6.09
C ARG A 123 -7.27 -1.71 7.43
N TYR A 124 -7.89 -0.60 7.79
CA TYR A 124 -8.77 -0.50 8.95
C TYR A 124 -9.98 -1.45 8.82
N ALA A 125 -10.60 -1.52 7.64
CA ALA A 125 -11.71 -2.45 7.39
C ALA A 125 -11.28 -3.92 7.52
N LEU A 126 -10.11 -4.27 6.99
CA LEU A 126 -9.54 -5.63 7.09
C LEU A 126 -9.17 -6.01 8.53
N GLY A 127 -8.67 -5.06 9.33
CA GLY A 127 -8.31 -5.28 10.74
C GLY A 127 -9.50 -5.33 11.70
N THR A 128 -10.70 -4.97 11.27
CA THR A 128 -11.91 -4.99 12.10
C THR A 128 -12.94 -6.00 11.60
N SER A 129 -13.71 -5.63 10.59
CA SER A 129 -14.67 -6.48 9.89
C SER A 129 -15.10 -5.77 8.61
N VAL A 130 -14.74 -6.36 7.47
CA VAL A 130 -15.11 -5.82 6.15
C VAL A 130 -16.62 -5.61 6.04
N VAL A 131 -17.44 -6.58 6.45
CA VAL A 131 -18.90 -6.48 6.38
C VAL A 131 -19.43 -5.30 7.23
N LYS A 132 -18.90 -5.11 8.43
CA LYS A 132 -19.27 -3.97 9.29
C LYS A 132 -18.85 -2.64 8.67
N ALA A 133 -17.62 -2.55 8.15
CA ALA A 133 -17.10 -1.36 7.49
C ALA A 133 -17.92 -0.99 6.25
N LEU A 134 -18.32 -1.99 5.44
CA LEU A 134 -19.20 -1.80 4.29
C LEU A 134 -20.57 -1.24 4.72
N ALA A 135 -21.18 -1.78 5.78
CA ALA A 135 -22.44 -1.26 6.32
C ALA A 135 -22.34 0.19 6.84
N GLN A 136 -21.14 0.65 7.19
CA GLN A 136 -20.85 2.03 7.60
C GLN A 136 -20.46 2.95 6.42
N GLY A 137 -20.58 2.48 5.18
CA GLY A 137 -20.28 3.27 3.98
C GLY A 137 -18.79 3.37 3.64
N MET A 138 -17.91 2.63 4.33
CA MET A 138 -16.47 2.70 4.10
C MET A 138 -16.07 2.23 2.70
N GLY A 139 -16.79 1.26 2.12
CA GLY A 139 -16.56 0.79 0.74
C GLY A 139 -16.65 1.93 -0.28
N ALA A 140 -17.67 2.79 -0.17
CA ALA A 140 -17.81 3.94 -1.06
C ALA A 140 -16.69 4.97 -0.86
N ARG A 141 -16.25 5.20 0.38
CA ARG A 141 -15.13 6.11 0.68
C ARG A 141 -13.81 5.62 0.09
N VAL A 142 -13.51 4.32 0.24
CA VAL A 142 -12.32 3.68 -0.36
C VAL A 142 -12.37 3.83 -1.87
N ARG A 143 -13.47 3.41 -2.50
CA ARG A 143 -13.65 3.48 -3.96
C ARG A 143 -13.49 4.90 -4.50
N ASN A 144 -14.18 5.89 -3.91
CA ASN A 144 -14.08 7.29 -4.34
C ASN A 144 -12.64 7.82 -4.28
N SER A 145 -11.88 7.38 -3.28
CA SER A 145 -10.48 7.79 -3.11
C SER A 145 -9.58 7.13 -4.16
N LEU A 146 -9.80 5.84 -4.46
CA LEU A 146 -9.09 5.16 -5.54
C LEU A 146 -9.45 5.73 -6.92
N ASP A 147 -10.73 6.02 -7.18
CA ASP A 147 -11.19 6.65 -8.43
C ASP A 147 -10.51 8.02 -8.63
N ARG A 148 -10.41 8.83 -7.57
CA ARG A 148 -9.72 10.11 -7.63
C ARG A 148 -8.21 9.95 -7.83
N THR A 149 -7.59 8.95 -7.19
CA THR A 149 -6.18 8.58 -7.42
C THR A 149 -5.94 8.25 -8.90
N MET A 150 -6.79 7.41 -9.50
CA MET A 150 -6.67 7.04 -10.92
C MET A 150 -6.95 8.21 -11.87
N THR A 151 -7.79 9.15 -11.48
CA THR A 151 -8.06 10.37 -12.27
C THR A 151 -6.83 11.25 -12.37
N VAL A 152 -6.09 11.44 -11.28
CA VAL A 152 -4.93 12.33 -11.23
C VAL A 152 -3.61 11.62 -11.55
N ALA A 153 -3.54 10.30 -11.35
CA ALA A 153 -2.37 9.46 -11.58
C ALA A 153 -2.76 8.10 -12.18
N PRO A 154 -3.15 8.03 -13.47
CA PRO A 154 -3.61 6.79 -14.11
C PRO A 154 -2.53 5.70 -14.24
N MET A 155 -1.25 6.03 -14.03
CA MET A 155 -0.14 5.07 -14.03
C MET A 155 0.25 4.59 -12.62
N HIS A 156 -0.57 4.86 -11.59
CA HIS A 156 -0.29 4.51 -10.21
C HIS A 156 -0.52 3.00 -9.97
N ALA A 157 0.55 2.21 -10.03
CA ALA A 157 0.47 0.76 -9.93
C ALA A 157 -0.07 0.27 -8.58
N GLU A 158 0.30 0.90 -7.46
CA GLU A 158 -0.18 0.52 -6.14
C GLU A 158 -1.68 0.83 -5.95
N ALA A 159 -2.23 1.82 -6.65
CA ALA A 159 -3.67 2.08 -6.66
C ALA A 159 -4.42 1.01 -7.49
N HIS A 160 -3.80 0.43 -8.51
CA HIS A 160 -4.33 -0.75 -9.20
C HIS A 160 -4.33 -1.96 -8.26
N ILE A 161 -3.26 -2.20 -7.50
CA ILE A 161 -3.25 -3.26 -6.46
C ILE A 161 -4.42 -3.05 -5.49
N ALA A 162 -4.61 -1.83 -4.99
CA ALA A 162 -5.69 -1.51 -4.06
C ALA A 162 -7.09 -1.72 -4.65
N PHE A 163 -7.32 -1.40 -5.93
CA PHE A 163 -8.57 -1.75 -6.62
C PHE A 163 -8.77 -3.26 -6.76
N GLY A 164 -7.69 -4.00 -7.07
CA GLY A 164 -7.69 -5.46 -7.10
C GLY A 164 -8.19 -6.03 -5.77
N ILE A 165 -7.59 -5.58 -4.66
CA ILE A 165 -7.98 -5.95 -3.29
C ILE A 165 -9.43 -5.55 -2.99
N TYR A 166 -9.84 -4.33 -3.33
CA TYR A 166 -11.21 -3.85 -3.11
C TYR A 166 -12.25 -4.77 -3.76
N HIS A 167 -12.03 -5.14 -5.02
CA HIS A 167 -12.93 -6.03 -5.74
C HIS A 167 -12.98 -7.43 -5.12
N THR A 168 -11.82 -8.02 -4.83
CA THR A 168 -11.77 -9.42 -4.40
C THR A 168 -12.20 -9.62 -2.96
N GLU A 169 -11.83 -8.73 -2.05
CA GLU A 169 -12.26 -8.78 -0.65
C GLU A 169 -13.79 -8.61 -0.53
N ILE A 170 -14.39 -7.68 -1.28
CA ILE A 170 -15.85 -7.51 -1.23
C ILE A 170 -16.55 -8.78 -1.75
N ILE A 171 -16.07 -9.35 -2.85
CA ILE A 171 -16.66 -10.57 -3.42
C ILE A 171 -16.54 -11.74 -2.45
N ASP A 172 -15.39 -11.90 -1.80
CA ASP A 172 -15.18 -12.94 -0.79
C ASP A 172 -16.14 -12.79 0.40
N LYS A 173 -16.32 -11.56 0.91
CA LYS A 173 -17.06 -11.33 2.16
C LYS A 173 -18.57 -11.26 1.99
N VAL A 174 -19.08 -10.76 0.86
CA VAL A 174 -20.54 -10.60 0.63
C VAL A 174 -21.07 -11.32 -0.61
N GLY A 175 -20.20 -11.99 -1.36
CA GLY A 175 -20.56 -12.71 -2.58
C GLY A 175 -20.65 -11.80 -3.81
N ALA A 176 -20.41 -12.37 -5.00
CA ALA A 176 -20.33 -11.62 -6.26
C ALA A 176 -21.61 -10.85 -6.61
N MET A 177 -22.80 -11.40 -6.32
CA MET A 177 -24.07 -10.76 -6.66
C MET A 177 -24.32 -9.49 -5.84
N ILE A 178 -24.18 -9.57 -4.51
CA ILE A 178 -24.36 -8.42 -3.61
C ILE A 178 -23.20 -7.43 -3.80
N GLY A 179 -21.96 -7.95 -3.89
CA GLY A 179 -20.76 -7.17 -4.17
C GLY A 179 -20.91 -6.32 -5.43
N GLY A 180 -21.38 -6.92 -6.53
CA GLY A 180 -21.61 -6.24 -7.78
C GLY A 180 -22.72 -5.19 -7.71
N LEU A 181 -23.89 -5.56 -7.16
CA LEU A 181 -25.06 -4.67 -7.13
C LEU A 181 -24.86 -3.46 -6.21
N THR A 182 -24.23 -3.64 -5.05
CA THR A 182 -24.14 -2.60 -4.01
C THR A 182 -22.84 -1.81 -4.08
N TYR A 183 -21.72 -2.48 -4.38
CA TYR A 183 -20.38 -1.89 -4.28
C TYR A 183 -19.67 -1.79 -5.64
N GLY A 184 -20.28 -2.31 -6.70
CA GLY A 184 -19.69 -2.42 -8.04
C GLY A 184 -18.49 -3.37 -8.08
N ALA A 185 -18.43 -4.35 -7.18
CA ALA A 185 -17.33 -5.30 -7.14
C ALA A 185 -17.43 -6.31 -8.29
N ASN A 186 -16.32 -6.54 -9.01
CA ASN A 186 -16.25 -7.48 -10.12
C ASN A 186 -14.92 -8.24 -10.07
N LYS A 187 -14.99 -9.55 -10.20
CA LYS A 187 -13.84 -10.45 -10.08
C LYS A 187 -12.82 -10.22 -11.20
N GLU A 188 -13.28 -10.12 -12.44
CA GLU A 188 -12.39 -9.97 -13.59
C GLU A 188 -11.74 -8.58 -13.60
N ASP A 189 -12.49 -7.54 -13.22
CA ASP A 189 -11.91 -6.18 -13.07
C ASP A 189 -10.82 -6.18 -11.99
N GLY A 190 -11.06 -6.85 -10.85
CA GLY A 190 -10.06 -7.02 -9.80
C GLY A 190 -8.79 -7.72 -10.31
N TYR A 191 -8.93 -8.82 -11.06
CA TYR A 191 -7.79 -9.52 -11.65
C TYR A 191 -7.08 -8.69 -12.70
N GLN A 192 -7.82 -7.93 -13.51
CA GLN A 192 -7.23 -7.05 -14.50
C GLN A 192 -6.41 -5.94 -13.86
N HIS A 193 -6.86 -5.40 -12.72
CA HIS A 193 -6.10 -4.42 -11.96
C HIS A 193 -4.77 -4.98 -11.44
N PHE A 194 -4.75 -6.19 -10.89
CA PHE A 194 -3.49 -6.84 -10.51
C PHE A 194 -2.55 -7.05 -11.71
N LYS A 195 -3.07 -7.51 -12.84
CA LYS A 195 -2.28 -7.68 -14.08
C LYS A 195 -1.71 -6.35 -14.57
N THR A 196 -2.49 -5.26 -14.52
CA THR A 196 -2.01 -3.93 -14.88
C THR A 196 -0.92 -3.45 -13.93
N ALA A 197 -1.08 -3.65 -12.61
CA ALA A 197 -0.03 -3.33 -11.65
C ALA A 197 1.27 -4.10 -11.94
N LEU A 198 1.19 -5.39 -12.25
CA LEU A 198 2.35 -6.21 -12.64
C LEU A 198 2.96 -5.77 -13.98
N ALA A 199 2.17 -5.24 -14.91
CA ALA A 199 2.70 -4.68 -16.15
C ALA A 199 3.47 -3.37 -15.91
N LEU A 200 3.04 -2.55 -14.95
CA LEU A 200 3.71 -1.29 -14.58
C LEU A 200 4.95 -1.53 -13.71
N THR A 201 4.85 -2.44 -12.74
CA THR A 201 5.89 -2.77 -11.76
C THR A 201 6.09 -4.29 -11.67
N PRO A 202 6.73 -4.93 -12.67
CA PRO A 202 6.92 -6.38 -12.72
C PRO A 202 7.87 -6.92 -11.63
N TYR A 203 8.50 -6.05 -10.86
CA TYR A 203 9.39 -6.36 -9.73
C TYR A 203 8.71 -6.15 -8.36
N SER A 204 7.42 -5.82 -8.34
CA SER A 204 6.70 -5.57 -7.08
C SER A 204 6.34 -6.90 -6.41
N ALA A 205 6.97 -7.18 -5.27
CA ALA A 205 6.59 -8.31 -4.41
C ALA A 205 5.13 -8.17 -3.95
N LEU A 206 4.71 -6.96 -3.58
CA LEU A 206 3.32 -6.65 -3.22
C LEU A 206 2.32 -7.03 -4.32
N ALA A 207 2.55 -6.64 -5.57
CA ALA A 207 1.64 -6.94 -6.68
C ALA A 207 1.46 -8.45 -6.89
N HIS A 208 2.56 -9.20 -6.82
CA HIS A 208 2.55 -10.65 -6.95
C HIS A 208 1.80 -11.32 -5.78
N SER A 209 2.16 -10.98 -4.55
CA SER A 209 1.55 -11.56 -3.34
C SER A 209 0.05 -11.26 -3.24
N GLU A 210 -0.36 -10.03 -3.56
CA GLU A 210 -1.76 -9.64 -3.49
C GLU A 210 -2.60 -10.30 -4.58
N TYR A 211 -2.03 -10.52 -5.77
CA TYR A 211 -2.71 -11.27 -6.81
C TYR A 211 -2.82 -12.76 -6.43
N ALA A 212 -1.75 -13.35 -5.88
CA ALA A 212 -1.76 -14.72 -5.37
C ALA A 212 -2.84 -14.91 -4.30
N ARG A 213 -2.92 -13.98 -3.34
CA ARG A 213 -3.94 -13.94 -2.29
C ARG A 213 -5.34 -13.91 -2.88
N ALA A 214 -5.58 -13.04 -3.86
CA ALA A 214 -6.87 -12.92 -4.53
C ALA A 214 -7.29 -14.21 -5.27
N LEU A 215 -6.35 -14.87 -5.95
CA LEU A 215 -6.61 -16.16 -6.62
C LEU A 215 -6.95 -17.25 -5.60
N ASN A 216 -6.19 -17.35 -4.51
CA ASN A 216 -6.48 -18.32 -3.44
C ASN A 216 -7.84 -18.06 -2.80
N MET A 217 -8.17 -16.80 -2.52
CA MET A 217 -9.42 -16.36 -1.91
C MET A 217 -10.64 -16.72 -2.78
N LEU A 218 -10.61 -16.40 -4.08
CA LEU A 218 -11.80 -16.50 -4.93
C LEU A 218 -11.88 -17.79 -5.77
N ASP A 219 -10.77 -18.47 -6.01
CA ASP A 219 -10.71 -19.68 -6.85
C ASP A 219 -10.19 -20.91 -6.10
N GLY A 220 -9.51 -20.71 -4.96
CA GLY A 220 -8.97 -21.77 -4.13
C GLY A 220 -8.16 -22.79 -4.92
N LYS A 221 -8.48 -24.08 -4.74
CA LYS A 221 -7.77 -25.20 -5.37
C LYS A 221 -7.65 -25.11 -6.90
N LYS A 222 -8.59 -24.42 -7.58
CA LYS A 222 -8.55 -24.30 -9.05
C LYS A 222 -7.39 -23.43 -9.54
N LYS A 223 -6.93 -22.48 -8.70
CA LYS A 223 -5.86 -21.53 -9.02
C LYS A 223 -4.66 -21.62 -8.08
N LEU A 224 -4.63 -22.62 -7.21
CA LEU A 224 -3.56 -22.81 -6.22
C LEU A 224 -2.16 -22.83 -6.87
N ALA A 225 -1.97 -23.53 -7.99
CA ALA A 225 -0.67 -23.57 -8.66
C ALA A 225 -0.24 -22.20 -9.21
N GLU A 226 -1.18 -21.41 -9.70
CA GLU A 226 -0.91 -20.05 -10.19
C GLU A 226 -0.61 -19.09 -9.03
N ALA A 227 -1.34 -19.21 -7.92
CA ALA A 227 -1.09 -18.43 -6.71
C ALA A 227 0.28 -18.76 -6.10
N LEU A 228 0.65 -20.03 -6.00
CA LEU A 228 1.97 -20.43 -5.50
C LEU A 228 3.10 -19.88 -6.38
N ALA A 229 2.97 -19.98 -7.71
CA ALA A 229 3.96 -19.40 -8.62
C ALA A 229 4.09 -17.87 -8.50
N LEU A 230 3.02 -17.17 -8.13
CA LEU A 230 3.08 -15.73 -7.86
C LEU A 230 3.76 -15.44 -6.53
N TYR A 231 3.48 -16.19 -5.46
CA TYR A 231 4.20 -16.04 -4.19
C TYR A 231 5.69 -16.36 -4.32
N GLU A 232 6.07 -17.39 -5.10
CA GLU A 232 7.46 -17.69 -5.42
C GLU A 232 8.14 -16.49 -6.10
N LYS A 233 7.51 -15.90 -7.12
CA LYS A 233 8.03 -14.67 -7.75
C LYS A 233 8.15 -13.51 -6.77
N ALA A 234 7.19 -13.33 -5.87
CA ALA A 234 7.25 -12.28 -4.86
C ALA A 234 8.43 -12.49 -3.90
N ALA A 235 8.67 -13.73 -3.47
CA ALA A 235 9.79 -14.11 -2.60
C ALA A 235 11.17 -13.98 -3.29
N GLU A 236 11.20 -14.07 -4.62
CA GLU A 236 12.42 -13.92 -5.44
C GLU A 236 12.72 -12.46 -5.83
N CYS A 237 11.84 -11.51 -5.53
CA CYS A 237 12.06 -10.12 -5.89
C CYS A 237 13.26 -9.52 -5.15
N GLU A 238 14.09 -8.76 -5.89
CA GLU A 238 15.16 -7.98 -5.30
C GLU A 238 14.59 -6.70 -4.67
N ALA A 239 14.66 -6.62 -3.35
CA ALA A 239 14.24 -5.44 -2.60
C ALA A 239 15.30 -4.34 -2.68
N LEU A 240 14.89 -3.12 -3.06
CA LEU A 240 15.75 -1.93 -3.10
C LEU A 240 15.67 -1.07 -1.84
N ASP A 241 14.65 -1.27 -1.00
CA ASP A 241 14.51 -0.55 0.25
C ASP A 241 13.86 -1.41 1.35
N ALA A 242 13.72 -0.82 2.54
CA ALA A 242 13.12 -1.50 3.68
C ALA A 242 11.65 -1.90 3.45
N LYS A 243 10.85 -1.13 2.70
CA LYS A 243 9.46 -1.49 2.38
C LYS A 243 9.44 -2.74 1.51
N GLU A 244 10.16 -2.72 0.39
CA GLU A 244 10.22 -3.85 -0.53
C GLU A 244 10.76 -5.10 0.18
N ARG A 245 11.72 -4.94 1.11
CA ARG A 245 12.24 -6.06 1.90
C ARG A 245 11.17 -6.66 2.80
N LEU A 246 10.35 -5.84 3.46
CA LEU A 246 9.24 -6.34 4.27
C LEU A 246 8.18 -7.07 3.43
N GLU A 247 7.93 -6.62 2.20
CA GLU A 247 7.00 -7.26 1.26
C GLU A 247 7.53 -8.61 0.76
N VAL A 248 8.83 -8.72 0.46
CA VAL A 248 9.50 -9.97 0.10
C VAL A 248 9.45 -10.97 1.26
N GLU A 249 9.78 -10.54 2.48
CA GLU A 249 9.77 -11.41 3.66
C GLU A 249 8.35 -11.88 4.01
N ALA A 250 7.34 -11.02 3.84
CA ALA A 250 5.94 -11.42 3.97
C ALA A 250 5.55 -12.51 2.94
N ALA A 251 6.00 -12.41 1.70
CA ALA A 251 5.77 -13.44 0.68
C ALA A 251 6.46 -14.77 1.02
N ILE A 252 7.69 -14.71 1.54
CA ILE A 252 8.44 -15.88 2.02
C ILE A 252 7.68 -16.57 3.15
N ASP A 253 7.08 -15.80 4.07
CA ASP A 253 6.30 -16.37 5.16
C ASP A 253 5.00 -17.02 4.68
N GLU A 254 4.30 -16.43 3.70
CA GLU A 254 3.10 -17.05 3.08
C GLU A 254 3.41 -18.40 2.41
N LEU A 255 4.61 -18.59 1.85
CA LEU A 255 5.03 -19.87 1.26
C LEU A 255 5.29 -20.97 2.30
N LYS A 256 5.54 -20.61 3.57
CA LYS A 256 5.83 -21.58 4.64
C LYS A 256 4.58 -22.25 5.20
N GLY A 257 3.41 -21.61 5.06
CA GLY A 257 2.12 -22.09 5.57
C GLY A 257 1.83 -21.65 7.00
#